data_AF-A0A498H7B7-F1
#
_entry.id   AF-A0A498H7B7-F1
#
_cell.length_a   1.000
_cell.length_b   1.000
_cell.length_c   1.000
_cell.angle_alpha   90.00
_cell.angle_beta   90.00
_cell.angle_gamma   90.00
#
_symmetry.space_group_name_H-M   'P 1'
#
loop_
_entity.id
_entity.type
_entity.pdbx_description
1 polymer ?
#
loop_
_entity_poly.entity_id
_entity_poly.type
_entity_poly.pdbx_seq_one_letter_code
_entity_poly.pdbx_strand_id
1 'polypeptide(L)'
;MSSIHRDDNIEVAKLTGVRDLDVQGRFKMSELSPGVVYEIAYIVKLTNGASGWELPVTLKITLPGQGGREKKRQYSLLEKPRGVWMELVGGSFQSMARETGEVIFDFYNHDTPSKSGLIIKGIIIRPKN
;
A
#
# COMPACT_ATOMS: atom_id res chain seq x y z
N MET A 1 -11.81 -10.99 -32.03
CA MET A 1 -12.60 -10.90 -30.78
C MET A 1 -12.52 -12.23 -30.06
N SER A 2 -11.77 -12.30 -28.96
CA SER A 2 -11.95 -13.30 -27.91
C SER A 2 -11.47 -12.66 -26.62
N SER A 3 -12.43 -12.36 -25.77
CA SER A 3 -12.25 -11.80 -24.43
C SER A 3 -11.42 -12.76 -23.57
N ILE A 4 -10.41 -12.23 -22.88
CA ILE A 4 -9.83 -12.90 -21.72
C ILE A 4 -10.20 -12.03 -20.52
N HIS A 5 -11.32 -12.35 -19.89
CA HIS A 5 -11.57 -11.93 -18.52
C HIS A 5 -11.67 -13.18 -17.66
N ARG A 6 -10.55 -13.48 -17.01
CA ARG A 6 -10.50 -14.26 -15.78
C ARG A 6 -9.63 -13.48 -14.82
N ASP A 7 -10.26 -12.55 -14.11
CA ASP A 7 -9.67 -11.95 -12.90
C ASP A 7 -10.69 -12.05 -11.75
N ASP A 8 -11.49 -13.13 -11.73
CA ASP A 8 -12.69 -13.25 -10.89
C ASP A 8 -12.52 -14.19 -9.68
N ASN A 9 -11.28 -14.44 -9.22
CA ASN A 9 -11.09 -15.19 -7.98
C ASN A 9 -9.85 -14.75 -7.18
N ILE A 10 -9.58 -13.45 -7.17
CA ILE A 10 -8.53 -12.89 -6.32
C ILE A 10 -9.12 -12.66 -4.94
N GLU A 11 -8.56 -13.33 -3.94
CA GLU A 11 -8.86 -13.06 -2.54
C GLU A 11 -8.41 -11.63 -2.21
N VAL A 12 -9.35 -10.81 -1.75
CA VAL A 12 -9.10 -9.41 -1.37
C VAL A 12 -9.59 -9.17 0.05
N ALA A 13 -8.85 -8.35 0.79
CA ALA A 13 -9.27 -7.93 2.12
C ALA A 13 -10.25 -6.76 2.00
N LYS A 14 -11.46 -6.91 2.56
CA LYS A 14 -12.46 -5.84 2.67
C LYS A 14 -12.61 -5.41 4.12
N LEU A 15 -12.54 -4.10 4.35
CA LEU A 15 -12.78 -3.51 5.66
C LEU A 15 -14.29 -3.35 5.93
N THR A 16 -14.83 -4.12 6.87
CA THR A 16 -16.27 -4.15 7.18
C THR A 16 -16.70 -3.14 8.25
N GLY A 17 -15.77 -2.60 9.04
CA GLY A 17 -16.05 -1.59 10.07
C GLY A 17 -15.04 -1.64 11.21
N VAL A 18 -13.90 -0.97 11.07
CA VAL A 18 -12.86 -0.92 12.12
C VAL A 18 -12.63 0.52 12.57
N ARG A 19 -12.19 0.70 13.82
CA ARG A 19 -11.66 2.00 14.26
C ARG A 19 -10.30 2.24 13.62
N ASP A 20 -9.43 1.25 13.73
CA ASP A 20 -8.04 1.33 13.29
C ASP A 20 -7.82 0.50 12.05
N LEU A 21 -7.37 1.15 10.97
CA LEU A 21 -6.78 0.48 9.82
C LEU A 21 -5.29 0.33 10.10
N ASP A 22 -4.78 -0.90 10.11
CA ASP A 22 -3.36 -1.19 10.19
C ASP A 22 -3.05 -2.39 9.28
N VAL A 23 -2.31 -2.13 8.20
CA VAL A 23 -1.84 -3.14 7.26
C VAL A 23 -0.33 -3.02 7.17
N GLN A 24 0.37 -4.11 7.47
CA GLN A 24 1.82 -4.17 7.38
C GLN A 24 2.24 -5.35 6.51
N GLY A 25 3.24 -5.11 5.66
CA GLY A 25 3.99 -6.17 5.03
C GLY A 25 5.49 -5.90 5.11
N ARG A 26 6.27 -6.94 4.78
CA ARG A 26 7.72 -6.91 4.83
C ARG A 26 8.32 -7.84 3.78
N PHE A 27 9.51 -7.52 3.29
CA PHE A 27 10.32 -8.39 2.44
C PHE A 27 11.81 -8.11 2.69
N LYS A 28 12.69 -9.04 2.35
CA LYS A 28 14.14 -8.83 2.52
C LYS A 28 14.68 -7.98 1.38
N MET A 29 15.52 -7.00 1.68
CA MET A 29 16.16 -6.16 0.65
C MET A 29 16.95 -7.01 -0.36
N SER A 30 17.49 -8.15 0.08
CA SER A 30 18.20 -9.13 -0.76
C SER A 30 17.34 -9.81 -1.84
N GLU A 31 16.01 -9.69 -1.77
CA GLU A 31 15.10 -10.20 -2.81
C GLU A 31 15.04 -9.26 -4.03
N LEU A 32 15.59 -8.05 -3.93
CA LEU A 32 15.61 -7.06 -4.98
C LEU A 32 16.97 -7.01 -5.69
N SER A 33 16.96 -6.75 -7.00
CA SER A 33 18.20 -6.51 -7.75
C SER A 33 18.95 -5.29 -7.17
N PRO A 34 20.24 -5.42 -6.81
CA PRO A 34 21.02 -4.33 -6.24
C PRO A 34 21.20 -3.14 -7.19
N GLY A 35 21.28 -1.94 -6.64
CA GLY A 35 21.51 -0.70 -7.39
C GLY A 35 20.27 -0.13 -8.07
N VAL A 36 19.17 -0.90 -8.16
CA VAL A 36 17.90 -0.50 -8.77
C VAL A 36 17.06 0.32 -7.80
N VAL A 37 16.43 1.38 -8.30
CA VAL A 37 15.41 2.13 -7.55
C VAL A 37 14.08 1.40 -7.69
N TYR A 38 13.42 1.09 -6.58
CA TYR A 38 12.10 0.48 -6.55
C TYR A 38 11.06 1.45 -6.02
N GLU A 39 9.83 1.34 -6.51
CA GLU A 39 8.63 2.00 -6.01
C GLU A 39 7.68 0.99 -5.39
N ILE A 40 7.07 1.35 -4.26
CA ILE A 40 6.00 0.58 -3.62
C ILE A 40 4.68 1.33 -3.80
N ALA A 41 3.65 0.61 -4.25
CA ALA A 41 2.28 1.11 -4.35
C ALA A 41 1.26 0.10 -3.83
N TYR A 42 0.21 0.59 -3.18
CA TYR A 42 -0.94 -0.24 -2.81
C TYR A 42 -2.02 -0.17 -3.88
N ILE A 43 -2.57 -1.31 -4.27
CA ILE A 43 -3.73 -1.38 -5.16
C ILE A 43 -4.99 -1.43 -4.31
N VAL A 44 -5.80 -0.38 -4.38
CA VAL A 44 -6.98 -0.21 -3.52
C VAL A 44 -8.21 0.19 -4.31
N LYS A 45 -9.39 -0.05 -3.72
CA LYS A 45 -10.68 0.40 -4.24
C LYS A 45 -11.58 0.80 -3.08
N LEU A 46 -12.25 1.94 -3.22
CA LEU A 46 -13.34 2.34 -2.33
C LEU A 46 -14.65 1.82 -2.92
N THR A 47 -15.46 1.14 -2.12
CA THR A 47 -16.82 0.78 -2.50
C THR A 47 -17.71 2.04 -2.56
N ASN A 48 -18.86 1.95 -3.25
CA ASN A 48 -19.80 3.08 -3.32
C ASN A 48 -20.30 3.51 -1.93
N GLY A 49 -20.44 2.56 -1.00
CA GLY A 49 -20.83 2.81 0.40
C GLY A 49 -19.66 3.09 1.35
N ALA A 50 -18.44 3.33 0.86
CA ALA A 50 -17.31 3.63 1.73
C ALA A 50 -17.56 4.91 2.55
N SER A 51 -17.18 4.86 3.84
CA SER A 51 -17.43 5.90 4.83
C SER A 51 -16.31 5.94 5.87
N GLY A 52 -16.20 7.06 6.59
CA GLY A 52 -15.26 7.25 7.69
C GLY A 52 -13.82 7.59 7.27
N TRP A 53 -13.66 8.22 6.09
CA TRP A 53 -12.36 8.53 5.47
C TRP A 53 -12.03 10.03 5.47
N GLU A 54 -12.59 10.77 6.42
CA GLU A 54 -12.41 12.22 6.56
C GLU A 54 -10.96 12.59 6.95
N LEU A 55 -10.27 11.66 7.62
CA LEU A 55 -8.86 11.79 7.98
C LEU A 55 -7.97 11.01 7.00
N PRO A 56 -6.76 11.52 6.70
CA PRO A 56 -5.90 10.93 5.71
C PRO A 56 -5.32 9.60 6.19
N VAL A 57 -5.14 8.68 5.25
CA VAL A 57 -4.37 7.47 5.49
C VAL A 57 -2.88 7.74 5.29
N THR A 58 -2.04 7.04 6.03
CA THR A 58 -0.58 7.13 5.89
C THR A 58 -0.04 5.85 5.29
N LEU A 59 0.73 5.99 4.22
CA LEU A 59 1.64 4.97 3.71
C LEU A 59 3.03 5.23 4.26
N LYS A 60 3.64 4.22 4.87
CA LYS A 60 5.01 4.30 5.41
C LYS A 60 5.88 3.24 4.77
N ILE A 61 7.13 3.59 4.49
CA ILE A 61 8.20 2.67 4.11
C ILE A 61 9.33 2.86 5.11
N THR A 62 9.71 1.80 5.80
CA THR A 62 10.86 1.77 6.71
C THR A 62 11.95 0.94 6.06
N LEU A 63 13.09 1.57 5.78
CA LEU A 63 14.25 0.90 5.21
C LEU A 63 15.13 0.27 6.32
N PRO A 64 15.80 -0.85 6.00
CA PRO A 64 16.74 -1.46 6.92
C PRO A 64 17.99 -0.59 7.16
N GLY A 65 18.72 -0.90 8.23
CA GLY A 65 19.95 -0.20 8.65
C GLY A 65 19.83 0.56 9.98
N GLN A 66 20.98 0.94 10.57
CA GLN A 66 21.02 1.72 11.81
C GLN A 66 20.40 3.11 11.59
N GLY A 67 19.37 3.43 12.38
CA GLY A 67 18.64 4.70 12.28
C GLY A 67 17.43 4.69 11.35
N GLY A 68 17.01 3.53 10.81
CA GLY A 68 15.70 3.25 10.20
C GLY A 68 15.11 4.42 9.42
N ARG A 69 15.57 4.64 8.18
CA ARG A 69 15.06 5.74 7.36
C ARG A 69 13.60 5.46 6.99
N GLU A 70 12.70 6.24 7.55
CA GLU A 70 11.27 6.19 7.23
C GLU A 70 10.93 7.19 6.11
N LYS A 71 10.06 6.76 5.19
CA LYS A 71 9.37 7.63 4.24
C LYS A 71 7.88 7.51 4.49
N LYS A 72 7.19 8.64 4.66
CA LYS A 72 5.75 8.70 4.88
C LYS A 72 5.08 9.49 3.77
N ARG A 73 3.91 9.03 3.33
CA ARG A 73 3.04 9.78 2.42
C ARG A 73 1.59 9.64 2.84
N GLN A 74 0.90 10.77 2.90
CA GLN A 74 -0.51 10.81 3.27
C GLN A 74 -1.40 10.93 2.04
N TYR A 75 -2.58 10.32 2.11
CA TYR A 75 -3.62 10.42 1.11
C TYR A 75 -4.98 10.71 1.77
N SER A 76 -5.70 11.72 1.25
CA SER A 76 -7.14 11.82 1.48
C SER A 76 -7.84 10.76 0.64
N LEU A 77 -8.47 9.77 1.27
CA LEU A 77 -9.31 8.79 0.57
C LEU A 77 -10.69 9.35 0.25
N LEU A 78 -11.14 10.37 0.98
CA LEU A 78 -12.41 11.06 0.73
C LEU A 78 -12.47 11.68 -0.68
N GLU A 79 -11.34 12.19 -1.17
CA GLU A 79 -11.22 12.84 -2.49
C GLU A 79 -11.01 11.84 -3.63
N LYS A 80 -10.93 10.53 -3.33
CA LYS A 80 -10.66 9.50 -4.34
C LYS A 80 -11.93 8.96 -4.97
N PRO A 81 -11.87 8.55 -6.25
CA PRO A 81 -13.03 7.98 -6.92
C PRO A 81 -13.47 6.67 -6.28
N ARG A 82 -14.79 6.47 -6.23
CA ARG A 82 -15.43 5.24 -5.74
C ARG A 82 -15.62 4.27 -6.90
N GLY A 83 -15.67 2.97 -6.62
CA GLY A 83 -15.96 1.93 -7.60
C GLY A 83 -14.81 1.55 -8.54
N VAL A 84 -13.68 2.26 -8.49
CA VAL A 84 -12.52 2.03 -9.37
C VAL A 84 -11.30 1.58 -8.59
N TRP A 85 -10.47 0.73 -9.20
CA TRP A 85 -9.16 0.36 -8.68
C TRP A 85 -8.17 1.50 -8.94
N MET A 86 -7.32 1.79 -7.97
CA MET A 86 -6.29 2.83 -8.06
C MET A 86 -5.02 2.41 -7.32
N GLU A 87 -3.89 2.96 -7.78
CA GLU A 87 -2.60 2.83 -7.10
C GLU A 87 -2.40 4.01 -6.13
N LEU A 88 -2.06 3.71 -4.88
CA LEU A 88 -1.54 4.68 -3.92
C LEU A 88 -0.04 4.43 -3.75
N VAL A 89 0.78 5.29 -4.38
CA VAL A 89 2.24 5.19 -4.32
C VAL A 89 2.73 5.61 -2.94
N GLY A 90 3.35 4.70 -2.18
CA GLY A 90 3.92 4.99 -0.86
C GLY A 90 5.27 5.71 -0.93
N GLY A 91 6.05 5.44 -1.97
CA GLY A 91 7.35 6.06 -2.20
C GLY A 91 8.32 5.13 -2.91
N SER A 92 9.55 5.60 -3.09
CA SER A 92 10.62 4.84 -3.73
C SER A 92 11.91 4.82 -2.93
N PHE A 93 12.74 3.81 -3.12
CA PHE A 93 14.04 3.64 -2.46
C PHE A 93 14.99 2.88 -3.38
N GLN A 94 16.31 3.05 -3.17
CA GLN A 94 17.31 2.31 -3.91
C GLN A 94 17.69 1.03 -3.17
N SER A 95 17.70 -0.11 -3.86
CA SER A 95 18.22 -1.36 -3.32
C SER A 95 19.74 -1.31 -3.22
N MET A 96 20.29 -1.75 -2.08
CA MET A 96 21.72 -1.71 -1.79
C MET A 96 22.26 -3.13 -1.64
N ALA A 97 23.32 -3.48 -2.38
CA ALA A 97 23.84 -4.86 -2.49
C ALA A 97 24.26 -5.52 -1.17
N ARG A 98 24.59 -4.72 -0.15
CA ARG A 98 25.10 -5.20 1.14
C ARG A 98 24.07 -5.12 2.27
N GLU A 99 22.87 -4.66 1.96
CA GLU A 99 21.81 -4.47 2.95
C GLU A 99 20.94 -5.74 2.99
N THR A 100 20.97 -6.43 4.13
CA THR A 100 20.28 -7.71 4.32
C THR A 100 19.05 -7.60 5.21
N GLY A 101 18.76 -6.41 5.74
CA GLY A 101 17.57 -6.20 6.55
C GLY A 101 16.27 -6.21 5.75
N GLU A 102 15.16 -6.10 6.49
CA GLU A 102 13.82 -6.07 5.93
C GLU A 102 13.41 -4.64 5.56
N VAL A 103 12.78 -4.50 4.40
CA VAL A 103 11.98 -3.33 4.08
C VAL A 103 10.57 -3.58 4.61
N ILE A 104 10.08 -2.70 5.47
CA ILE A 104 8.73 -2.75 6.03
C ILE A 104 7.89 -1.68 5.37
N PHE A 105 6.67 -2.02 4.99
CA PHE A 105 5.71 -1.07 4.43
C PHE A 105 4.38 -1.16 5.17
N ASP A 106 3.88 -0.01 5.58
CA ASP A 106 2.66 0.11 6.37
C ASP A 106 1.62 0.95 5.62
N PHE A 107 0.35 0.65 5.83
CA PHE A 107 -0.81 1.41 5.38
C PHE A 107 -1.80 1.49 6.52
N TYR A 108 -1.89 2.67 7.14
CA TYR A 108 -2.63 2.82 8.39
C TYR A 108 -3.42 4.13 8.49
N ASN A 109 -4.47 4.09 9.31
CA ASN A 109 -5.11 5.24 9.95
C ASN A 109 -5.77 4.76 11.25
N HIS A 110 -5.35 5.32 12.38
CA HIS A 110 -5.80 4.94 13.73
C HIS A 110 -6.76 5.97 14.35
N ASP A 111 -7.28 6.88 13.54
CA ASP A 111 -8.07 8.00 14.04
C ASP A 111 -9.56 7.69 13.97
N THR A 112 -10.39 8.48 14.64
CA THR A 112 -11.86 8.40 14.46
C THR A 112 -12.28 9.21 13.23
N PRO A 113 -13.39 8.87 12.55
CA PRO A 113 -14.40 7.86 12.87
C PRO A 113 -14.07 6.43 12.38
N SER A 114 -14.98 5.49 12.64
CA SER A 114 -14.88 4.11 12.14
C SER A 114 -14.95 4.09 10.61
N LYS A 115 -14.07 3.29 9.99
CA LYS A 115 -13.90 3.23 8.54
C LYS A 115 -14.54 1.98 7.97
N SER A 116 -15.12 2.11 6.79
CA SER A 116 -15.65 0.96 6.05
C SER A 116 -15.46 1.11 4.55
N GLY A 117 -15.53 -0.02 3.85
CA GLY A 117 -15.66 -0.04 2.40
C GLY A 117 -14.37 0.21 1.61
N LEU A 118 -13.20 0.13 2.25
CA LEU A 118 -11.92 -0.01 1.57
C LEU A 118 -11.67 -1.48 1.24
N ILE A 119 -11.22 -1.74 0.00
CA ILE A 119 -10.77 -3.04 -0.48
C ILE A 119 -9.31 -2.90 -0.87
N ILE A 120 -8.47 -3.81 -0.41
CA ILE A 120 -7.05 -3.88 -0.75
C ILE A 120 -6.81 -5.14 -1.59
N LYS A 121 -6.36 -4.96 -2.84
CA LYS A 121 -5.98 -6.09 -3.72
C LYS A 121 -4.58 -6.61 -3.40
N GLY A 122 -3.68 -5.72 -2.98
CA GLY A 122 -2.32 -6.07 -2.61
C GLY A 122 -1.36 -4.91 -2.80
N ILE A 123 -0.07 -5.23 -2.89
CA ILE A 123 1.02 -4.30 -3.13
C ILE A 123 1.77 -4.61 -4.41
N ILE A 124 2.28 -3.56 -5.06
CA ILE A 124 3.21 -3.64 -6.18
C ILE A 124 4.57 -3.15 -5.68
N ILE A 125 5.60 -3.94 -5.93
CA ILE A 125 7.00 -3.54 -5.80
C ILE A 125 7.61 -3.66 -7.19
N ARG A 126 8.03 -2.53 -7.79
CA ARG A 126 8.54 -2.51 -9.16
C ARG A 126 9.75 -1.59 -9.32
N PRO A 127 10.67 -1.87 -10.25
CA PRO A 127 11.69 -0.91 -10.64
C PRO A 127 11.08 0.43 -11.08
N LYS A 128 11.74 1.53 -10.71
CA LYS A 128 11.40 2.91 -11.03
C LYS A 128 12.52 3.48 -11.89
N ASN A 129 12.44 3.20 -13.19
CA ASN A 129 13.38 3.58 -14.26
C ASN A 129 14.86 3.25 -14.00
#